data_AF-A0A9P5QGN2-F1
#
_entry.id   AF-A0A9P5QGN2-F1
#
_cell.length_a   1.000
_cell.length_b   1.000
_cell.length_c   1.000
_cell.angle_alpha   90.00
_cell.angle_beta   90.00
_cell.angle_gamma   90.00
#
_symmetry.space_group_name_H-M   'P 1'
#
loop_
_entity.id
_entity.type
_entity.pdbx_description
1 polymer ?
#
loop_
_entity_poly.entity_id
_entity_poly.type
_entity_poly.pdbx_seq_one_letter_code
_entity_poly.pdbx_strand_id
1 'polypeptide(L)'
;MASKKSALDALRSQVLSHTGAEERVEDDAGAKGIEIVFETASPNSSETAPNLSAKLTRVLFKNNGMDFRPEDWNRLKKIAEGNPDESKIGAFGVGFYSLFSICEEPFVSSGKECMAFYWRNDQLYAKRAAIPDEDAKKDTWTTFLLDLRQPMEMPNMDEFGPFLARSLGFTSNLRDISVYLDHHRLLNISKKMREPRPMTLPKTMYMTSPQKIFTLKSVDLQSIQMDATRMEVSRWTREVTTSVTTIFLRTASGNLDVKVSKQFAADMERTTKKYPPSQTAIQI
;
A
#
# COMPACT_ATOMS: atom_id res chain seq x y z
N MET A 1 1.92 -26.92 3.11
CA MET A 1 1.71 -26.02 1.95
C MET A 1 0.98 -24.71 2.26
N ALA A 2 0.60 -24.42 3.52
CA ALA A 2 -0.18 -23.22 3.87
C ALA A 2 0.63 -21.93 4.18
N SER A 3 1.96 -21.98 4.27
CA SER A 3 2.75 -20.85 4.80
C SER A 3 3.09 -19.75 3.76
N LYS A 4 3.34 -20.10 2.49
CA LYS A 4 3.78 -19.13 1.45
C LYS A 4 2.70 -18.12 1.02
N LYS A 5 1.43 -18.54 1.02
CA LYS A 5 0.31 -17.67 0.59
C LYS A 5 0.07 -16.56 1.61
N SER A 6 0.11 -16.86 2.91
CA SER A 6 -0.26 -15.90 3.96
C SER A 6 0.62 -14.66 4.02
N ALA A 7 1.93 -14.78 3.80
CA ALA A 7 2.85 -13.65 3.91
C ALA A 7 2.80 -12.74 2.67
N LEU A 8 2.67 -13.35 1.48
CA LEU A 8 2.39 -12.58 0.27
C LEU A 8 1.04 -11.89 0.37
N ASP A 9 0.02 -12.56 0.90
CA ASP A 9 -1.31 -11.98 1.08
C ASP A 9 -1.31 -10.88 2.17
N ALA A 10 -0.47 -10.99 3.21
CA ALA A 10 -0.25 -9.91 4.18
C ALA A 10 0.46 -8.70 3.54
N LEU A 11 1.51 -8.91 2.76
CA LEU A 11 2.17 -7.84 1.99
C LEU A 11 1.23 -7.22 0.95
N ARG A 12 0.44 -8.06 0.27
CA ARG A 12 -0.61 -7.61 -0.63
C ARG A 12 -1.65 -6.80 0.12
N SER A 13 -2.02 -7.18 1.34
CA SER A 13 -2.97 -6.42 2.15
C SER A 13 -2.41 -5.05 2.61
N GLN A 14 -1.08 -4.94 2.78
CA GLN A 14 -0.41 -3.67 3.04
C GLN A 14 -0.36 -2.77 1.79
N VAL A 15 -0.19 -3.38 0.60
CA VAL A 15 -0.15 -2.65 -0.67
C VAL A 15 -1.55 -2.36 -1.21
N LEU A 16 -2.53 -3.23 -0.95
CA LEU A 16 -3.93 -3.17 -1.36
C LEU A 16 -4.82 -3.64 -0.22
N SER A 17 -5.62 -2.75 0.36
CA SER A 17 -6.68 -3.18 1.28
C SER A 17 -7.64 -4.12 0.55
N HIS A 18 -7.80 -5.35 1.04
CA HIS A 18 -8.64 -6.38 0.43
C HIS A 18 -10.14 -6.04 0.53
N THR A 19 -10.68 -5.40 -0.50
CA THR A 19 -12.11 -5.42 -0.85
C THR A 19 -12.24 -5.32 -2.37
N GLY A 20 -13.03 -6.22 -2.97
CA GLY A 20 -13.16 -6.38 -4.41
C GLY A 20 -13.84 -5.19 -5.10
N ALA A 21 -13.06 -4.15 -5.37
CA ALA A 21 -13.22 -3.12 -6.39
C ALA A 21 -11.96 -2.27 -6.28
N GLU A 22 -10.93 -2.52 -7.10
CA GLU A 22 -9.65 -1.79 -7.21
C GLU A 22 -9.55 -0.49 -6.38
N GLU A 23 -9.42 -0.64 -5.06
CA GLU A 23 -9.58 0.45 -4.10
C GLU A 23 -8.19 1.00 -3.80
N ARG A 24 -8.13 2.34 -3.84
CA ARG A 24 -6.94 3.20 -3.69
C ARG A 24 -5.93 2.62 -2.70
N VAL A 25 -4.69 2.37 -3.17
CA VAL A 25 -3.53 2.34 -2.26
C VAL A 25 -3.59 3.63 -1.44
N GLU A 26 -3.58 3.51 -0.12
CA GLU A 26 -3.73 4.67 0.76
C GLU A 26 -2.61 5.67 0.51
N ASP A 27 -3.00 6.72 -0.20
CA ASP A 27 -2.23 7.90 -0.54
C ASP A 27 -2.42 9.00 0.53
N ASP A 28 -2.78 8.58 1.74
CA ASP A 28 -3.25 9.42 2.82
C ASP A 28 -2.20 10.42 3.31
N ALA A 29 -0.92 10.06 3.10
CA ALA A 29 0.24 10.87 3.48
C ALA A 29 0.82 11.68 2.31
N GLY A 30 0.23 11.58 1.11
CA GLY A 30 0.77 12.22 -0.10
C GLY A 30 2.12 11.64 -0.55
N ALA A 31 2.39 10.38 -0.21
CA ALA A 31 3.66 9.71 -0.52
C ALA A 31 3.87 9.60 -2.03
N LYS A 32 5.09 9.88 -2.48
CA LYS A 32 5.50 9.73 -3.89
C LYS A 32 6.30 8.47 -4.13
N GLY A 33 6.90 7.90 -3.09
CA GLY A 33 7.71 6.71 -3.15
C GLY A 33 7.43 5.77 -1.98
N ILE A 34 7.44 4.46 -2.26
CA ILE A 34 7.51 3.41 -1.24
C ILE A 34 8.73 2.52 -1.46
N GLU A 35 9.25 2.00 -0.36
CA GLU A 35 10.31 0.99 -0.36
C GLU A 35 9.84 -0.23 0.43
N ILE A 36 10.02 -1.41 -0.15
CA ILE A 36 9.79 -2.69 0.51
C ILE A 36 11.15 -3.38 0.61
N VAL A 37 11.69 -3.47 1.82
CA VAL A 37 13.00 -4.07 2.09
C VAL A 37 12.79 -5.40 2.79
N PHE A 38 13.21 -6.48 2.14
CA PHE A 38 13.29 -7.80 2.75
C PHE A 38 14.68 -7.98 3.34
N GLU A 39 14.79 -8.29 4.63
CA GLU A 39 16.08 -8.56 5.28
C GLU A 39 16.23 -10.04 5.61
N THR A 40 17.44 -10.55 5.38
CA THR A 40 17.89 -11.87 5.79
C THR A 40 18.60 -11.80 7.15
N ALA A 41 18.79 -12.95 7.81
CA ALA A 41 19.48 -12.99 9.11
C ALA A 41 20.96 -12.55 9.04
N SER A 42 21.60 -12.73 7.88
CA SER A 42 23.02 -12.49 7.67
C SER A 42 23.25 -11.79 6.32
N PRO A 43 22.92 -10.50 6.20
CA PRO A 43 23.13 -9.75 4.98
C PRO A 43 24.64 -9.62 4.69
N ASN A 44 25.08 -10.09 3.53
CA ASN A 44 26.48 -9.95 3.11
C ASN A 44 26.63 -8.76 2.15
N SER A 45 27.06 -7.60 2.66
CA SER A 45 27.19 -6.37 1.88
C SER A 45 28.35 -6.38 0.87
N SER A 46 29.21 -7.40 0.88
CA SER A 46 30.33 -7.51 -0.07
C SER A 46 30.01 -8.35 -1.30
N GLU A 47 28.86 -9.02 -1.34
CA GLU A 47 28.48 -9.86 -2.47
C GLU A 47 27.92 -9.02 -3.63
N THR A 48 28.29 -9.39 -4.85
CA THR A 48 27.78 -8.75 -6.06
C THR A 48 26.35 -9.17 -6.40
N ALA A 49 25.93 -10.36 -5.96
CA ALA A 49 24.63 -10.94 -6.28
C ALA A 49 23.85 -11.33 -5.01
N PRO A 50 22.56 -10.98 -4.91
CA PRO A 50 21.74 -11.30 -3.75
C PRO A 50 21.54 -12.81 -3.58
N ASN A 51 21.43 -13.26 -2.33
CA ASN A 51 21.10 -14.64 -2.01
C ASN A 51 19.58 -14.87 -2.01
N LEU A 52 19.01 -15.15 -3.18
CA LEU A 52 17.56 -15.34 -3.35
C LEU A 52 16.98 -16.59 -2.66
N SER A 53 17.82 -17.51 -2.15
CA SER A 53 17.40 -18.68 -1.39
C SER A 53 17.51 -18.50 0.13
N ALA A 54 18.03 -17.35 0.59
CA ALA A 54 18.07 -17.02 2.00
C ALA A 54 16.66 -16.83 2.54
N LYS A 55 16.48 -17.23 3.81
CA LYS A 55 15.24 -16.99 4.52
C LYS A 55 15.19 -15.55 4.99
N LEU A 56 14.05 -14.93 4.76
CA LEU A 56 13.75 -13.58 5.21
C LEU A 56 13.33 -13.62 6.68
N THR A 57 13.88 -12.74 7.48
CA THR A 57 13.58 -12.61 8.92
C THR A 57 12.86 -11.32 9.27
N ARG A 58 12.97 -10.29 8.42
CA ARG A 58 12.32 -9.01 8.64
C ARG A 58 11.85 -8.39 7.32
N VAL A 59 10.79 -7.61 7.39
CA VAL A 59 10.35 -6.71 6.32
C VAL A 59 10.29 -5.28 6.84
N LEU A 60 10.86 -4.34 6.08
CA LEU A 60 10.61 -2.92 6.27
C LEU A 60 9.71 -2.43 5.14
N PHE A 61 8.61 -1.80 5.50
CA PHE A 61 7.78 -1.04 4.57
C PHE A 61 7.96 0.44 4.86
N LYS A 62 8.49 1.20 3.90
CA LYS A 62 8.79 2.62 4.05
C LYS A 62 7.95 3.43 3.08
N ASN A 63 7.45 4.59 3.51
CA ASN A 63 6.87 5.59 2.62
C ASN A 63 7.43 6.99 2.93
N ASN A 64 7.60 7.79 1.88
CA ASN A 64 8.15 9.16 1.97
C ASN A 64 7.07 10.24 2.01
N GLY A 65 5.87 9.90 2.50
CA GLY A 65 4.80 10.86 2.71
C GLY A 65 5.06 11.75 3.92
N MET A 66 4.03 12.48 4.33
CA MET A 66 4.07 13.27 5.56
C MET A 66 4.32 12.40 6.80
N ASP A 67 5.02 13.00 7.77
CA ASP A 67 5.16 12.41 9.09
C ASP A 67 3.80 12.19 9.76
N PHE A 68 3.72 11.18 10.61
CA PHE A 68 2.54 10.88 11.39
C PHE A 68 2.22 12.00 12.35
N ARG A 69 0.98 12.48 12.26
CA ARG A 69 0.43 13.45 13.18
C ARG A 69 -0.05 12.76 14.46
N PRO A 70 -0.30 13.51 15.55
CA PRO A 70 -0.81 12.93 16.78
C PRO A 70 -2.07 12.07 16.58
N GLU A 71 -2.94 12.43 15.64
CA GLU A 71 -4.15 11.67 15.31
C GLU A 71 -3.81 10.33 14.66
N ASP A 72 -2.82 10.28 13.77
CA ASP A 72 -2.39 9.05 13.08
C ASP A 72 -1.81 8.05 14.09
N TRP A 73 -1.00 8.52 15.03
CA TRP A 73 -0.50 7.71 16.15
C TRP A 73 -1.60 7.19 17.09
N ASN A 74 -2.62 8.02 17.36
CA ASN A 74 -3.74 7.60 18.19
C ASN A 74 -4.60 6.53 17.50
N ARG A 75 -4.76 6.64 16.17
CA ARG A 75 -5.48 5.67 15.34
C ARG A 75 -4.78 4.31 15.29
N LEU A 76 -3.45 4.29 15.18
CA LEU A 76 -2.66 3.06 15.29
C LEU A 76 -2.93 2.26 16.58
N LYS A 77 -3.30 2.93 17.67
CA LYS A 77 -3.67 2.30 18.94
C LYS A 77 -5.14 1.90 19.03
N LYS A 78 -6.02 2.62 18.34
CA LYS A 78 -7.48 2.59 18.52
C LYS A 78 -8.16 2.16 17.23
N ILE A 79 -8.21 0.85 17.03
CA ILE A 79 -8.78 0.26 15.81
C ILE A 79 -10.31 0.11 15.90
N ALA A 80 -10.87 -0.05 17.11
CA ALA A 80 -12.31 -0.23 17.31
C ALA A 80 -13.18 1.02 17.08
N GLU A 81 -12.59 2.21 16.91
CA GLU A 81 -13.33 3.47 16.81
C GLU A 81 -13.70 3.86 15.36
N GLY A 82 -13.12 3.21 14.34
CA GLY A 82 -13.36 3.53 12.93
C GLY A 82 -12.81 4.89 12.49
N ASN A 83 -12.83 5.18 11.19
CA ASN A 83 -12.44 6.49 10.65
C ASN A 83 -13.72 7.27 10.29
N PRO A 84 -14.02 8.44 10.89
CA PRO A 84 -15.20 9.23 10.55
C PRO A 84 -15.08 9.97 9.21
N ASP A 85 -13.89 10.03 8.60
CA ASP A 85 -13.66 10.72 7.33
C ASP A 85 -14.21 9.90 6.15
N GLU A 86 -15.20 10.48 5.46
CA GLU A 86 -15.86 9.91 4.27
C GLU A 86 -14.92 9.81 3.07
N SER A 87 -13.91 10.67 2.97
CA SER A 87 -12.94 10.70 1.87
C SER A 87 -11.84 9.64 2.00
N LYS A 88 -11.62 9.17 3.24
CA LYS A 88 -10.66 8.13 3.60
C LYS A 88 -11.37 6.79 3.65
N ILE A 89 -11.70 6.29 2.46
CA ILE A 89 -12.32 4.97 2.24
C ILE A 89 -11.35 3.82 2.58
N GLY A 90 -10.06 4.12 2.63
CA GLY A 90 -9.01 3.17 2.99
C GLY A 90 -9.07 2.63 4.42
N ALA A 91 -8.56 1.41 4.55
CA ALA A 91 -8.61 0.54 5.71
C ALA A 91 -7.57 0.83 6.80
N PHE A 92 -7.20 2.09 7.08
CA PHE A 92 -6.48 2.45 8.32
C PHE A 92 -7.16 2.00 9.63
N GLY A 93 -8.34 1.36 9.56
CA GLY A 93 -8.98 0.67 10.69
C GLY A 93 -8.81 -0.86 10.74
N VAL A 94 -8.42 -1.57 9.67
CA VAL A 94 -8.31 -3.05 9.69
C VAL A 94 -7.09 -3.61 8.98
N GLY A 95 -6.45 -2.85 8.09
CA GLY A 95 -5.24 -3.27 7.37
C GLY A 95 -4.01 -3.39 8.28
N PHE A 96 -3.82 -2.49 9.25
CA PHE A 96 -2.67 -2.57 10.16
C PHE A 96 -2.68 -3.86 11.01
N TYR A 97 -3.85 -4.40 11.37
CA TYR A 97 -3.88 -5.68 12.10
C TYR A 97 -3.53 -6.89 11.24
N SER A 98 -3.58 -6.80 9.90
CA SER A 98 -3.09 -7.88 9.04
C SER A 98 -1.59 -8.12 9.23
N LEU A 99 -0.84 -7.12 9.73
CA LEU A 99 0.57 -7.28 10.10
C LEU A 99 0.76 -8.41 11.13
N PHE A 100 -0.19 -8.58 12.05
CA PHE A 100 -0.12 -9.62 13.06
C PHE A 100 -0.36 -11.02 12.51
N SER A 101 -0.65 -11.20 11.21
CA SER A 101 -0.58 -12.53 10.61
C SER A 101 0.87 -12.98 10.39
N ILE A 102 1.83 -12.04 10.31
CA ILE A 102 3.23 -12.31 9.98
C ILE A 102 4.24 -11.82 11.03
N CYS A 103 3.88 -10.89 11.91
CA CYS A 103 4.75 -10.26 12.90
C CYS A 103 4.07 -10.25 14.29
N GLU A 104 4.81 -10.45 15.38
CA GLU A 104 4.23 -10.27 16.75
C GLU A 104 4.34 -8.83 17.25
N GLU A 105 5.46 -8.18 16.96
CA GLU A 105 5.88 -6.94 17.60
C GLU A 105 6.26 -5.90 16.53
N PRO A 106 5.28 -5.38 15.75
CA PRO A 106 5.59 -4.37 14.76
C PRO A 106 6.16 -3.12 15.44
N PHE A 107 7.14 -2.51 14.78
CA PHE A 107 7.74 -1.25 15.20
C PHE A 107 7.53 -0.20 14.12
N VAL A 108 7.03 0.96 14.50
CA VAL A 108 6.73 2.05 13.56
C VAL A 108 7.54 3.27 13.95
N SER A 109 8.22 3.89 12.99
CA SER A 109 8.91 5.18 13.17
C SER A 109 8.44 6.18 12.12
N SER A 110 8.24 7.42 12.54
CA SER A 110 7.83 8.51 11.65
C SER A 110 8.22 9.85 12.28
N GLY A 111 8.94 10.69 11.53
CA GLY A 111 9.50 11.94 12.04
C GLY A 111 10.33 11.74 13.31
N LYS A 112 9.94 12.42 14.39
CA LYS A 112 10.65 12.41 15.68
C LYS A 112 10.10 11.39 16.67
N GLU A 113 9.25 10.48 16.25
CA GLU A 113 8.53 9.58 17.14
C GLU A 113 8.51 8.15 16.63
N CYS A 114 8.47 7.22 17.56
CA CYS A 114 8.27 5.80 17.27
C CYS A 114 7.22 5.18 18.17
N MET A 115 6.68 4.05 17.72
CA MET A 115 5.74 3.22 18.44
C MET A 115 6.14 1.77 18.32
N ALA A 116 6.33 1.12 19.47
CA ALA A 116 6.55 -0.32 19.57
C ALA A 116 5.27 -0.99 20.06
N PHE A 117 4.89 -2.07 19.38
CA PHE A 117 3.80 -2.95 19.79
C PHE A 117 4.36 -4.21 20.45
N TYR A 118 3.77 -4.67 21.54
CA TYR A 118 4.21 -5.86 22.25
C TYR A 118 3.05 -6.55 22.97
N TRP A 119 3.15 -7.88 23.10
CA TRP A 119 2.14 -8.67 23.78
C TRP A 119 2.49 -8.82 25.26
N ARG A 120 1.50 -8.63 26.12
CA ARG A 120 1.61 -8.97 27.54
C ARG A 120 0.38 -9.81 27.90
N ASN A 121 0.61 -11.10 28.11
CA ASN A 121 -0.46 -12.11 28.11
C ASN A 121 -1.19 -12.07 26.76
N ASP A 122 -2.53 -12.07 26.76
CA ASP A 122 -3.35 -12.07 25.54
C ASP A 122 -3.77 -10.66 25.07
N GLN A 123 -3.14 -9.61 25.60
CA GLN A 123 -3.46 -8.24 25.25
C GLN A 123 -2.26 -7.56 24.58
N LEU A 124 -2.55 -6.91 23.45
CA LEU A 124 -1.59 -6.09 22.72
C LEU A 124 -1.47 -4.71 23.37
N TYR A 125 -0.23 -4.31 23.66
CA TYR A 125 0.11 -2.99 24.17
C TYR A 125 0.94 -2.23 23.14
N ALA A 126 0.87 -0.90 23.21
CA ALA A 126 1.64 0.00 22.35
C ALA A 126 2.33 1.09 23.18
N LYS A 127 3.65 1.21 23.06
CA LYS A 127 4.46 2.24 23.72
C LYS A 127 4.99 3.22 22.68
N ARG A 128 4.75 4.51 22.92
CA ARG A 128 5.25 5.62 22.09
C ARG A 128 6.46 6.24 22.77
N ALA A 129 7.47 6.61 21.99
CA ALA A 129 8.66 7.29 22.47
C ALA A 129 9.15 8.32 21.44
N ALA A 130 9.93 9.30 21.90
CA ALA A 130 10.65 10.21 21.01
C ALA A 130 11.92 9.54 20.50
N ILE A 131 12.26 9.80 19.24
CA ILE A 131 13.52 9.40 18.63
C ILE A 131 14.53 10.54 18.84
N PRO A 132 15.78 10.27 19.25
CA PRO A 132 16.82 11.29 19.32
C PRO A 132 16.97 12.05 18.00
N ASP A 133 17.18 13.37 18.04
CA ASP A 133 17.24 14.21 16.84
C ASP A 133 18.32 13.77 15.83
N GLU A 134 19.42 13.17 16.31
CA GLU A 134 20.49 12.61 15.46
C GLU A 134 20.01 11.43 14.61
N ASP A 135 19.11 10.60 15.14
CA ASP A 135 18.56 9.44 14.43
C ASP A 135 17.35 9.82 13.58
N ALA A 136 16.53 10.77 14.04
CA ALA A 136 15.39 11.29 13.27
C ALA A 136 15.80 12.00 11.97
N LYS A 137 17.01 12.58 11.92
CA LYS A 137 17.56 13.20 10.70
C LYS A 137 18.09 12.18 9.68
N LYS A 138 18.39 10.95 10.09
CA LYS A 138 18.96 9.91 9.22
C LYS A 138 17.91 9.27 8.33
N ASP A 139 16.67 9.18 8.80
CA ASP A 139 15.57 8.56 8.07
C ASP A 139 14.31 9.40 8.17
N THR A 140 14.00 10.12 7.09
CA THR A 140 12.80 10.95 6.98
C THR A 140 11.59 10.14 6.51
N TRP A 141 11.74 8.83 6.32
CA TRP A 141 10.65 7.99 5.87
C TRP A 141 9.84 7.47 7.05
N THR A 142 8.53 7.42 6.87
CA THR A 142 7.69 6.64 7.77
C THR A 142 7.94 5.17 7.49
N THR A 143 8.42 4.45 8.50
CA THR A 143 8.89 3.07 8.38
C THR A 143 8.12 2.16 9.31
N PHE A 144 7.61 1.06 8.75
CA PHE A 144 7.04 -0.07 9.46
C PHE A 144 8.07 -1.20 9.40
N LEU A 145 8.64 -1.52 10.56
CA LEU A 145 9.57 -2.62 10.75
C LEU A 145 8.80 -3.82 11.31
N LEU A 146 8.93 -4.94 10.61
CA LEU A 146 8.17 -6.16 10.86
C LEU A 146 9.13 -7.33 11.04
N ASP A 147 9.47 -7.66 12.29
CA ASP A 147 10.18 -8.90 12.60
C ASP A 147 9.22 -10.08 12.40
N LEU A 148 9.59 -10.98 11.49
CA LEU A 148 8.72 -12.07 11.07
C LEU A 148 8.66 -13.15 12.15
N ARG A 149 7.44 -13.62 12.45
CA ARG A 149 7.17 -14.73 13.38
C ARG A 149 7.97 -15.99 13.04
N GLN A 150 8.06 -16.27 11.74
CA GLN A 150 8.79 -17.39 11.19
C GLN A 150 9.52 -16.94 9.94
N PRO A 151 10.76 -17.39 9.70
CA PRO A 151 11.47 -17.05 8.49
C PRO A 151 10.71 -17.49 7.23
N MET A 152 10.58 -16.60 6.26
CA MET A 152 9.84 -16.87 5.02
C MET A 152 10.76 -16.94 3.80
N GLU A 153 10.26 -17.51 2.71
CA GLU A 153 10.94 -17.48 1.41
C GLU A 153 10.71 -16.14 0.71
N MET A 154 11.65 -15.75 -0.16
CA MET A 154 11.46 -14.60 -1.03
C MET A 154 10.19 -14.75 -1.89
N PRO A 155 9.36 -13.70 -2.02
CA PRO A 155 8.24 -13.69 -2.95
C PRO A 155 8.68 -13.95 -4.40
N ASN A 156 7.82 -14.62 -5.17
CA ASN A 156 8.05 -14.77 -6.60
C ASN A 156 7.89 -13.41 -7.29
N MET A 157 8.99 -12.86 -7.82
CA MET A 157 8.98 -11.56 -8.52
C MET A 157 8.15 -11.56 -9.81
N ASP A 158 7.92 -12.72 -10.43
CA ASP A 158 7.05 -12.84 -11.61
C ASP A 158 5.56 -12.64 -11.28
N GLU A 159 5.17 -12.85 -10.02
CA GLU A 159 3.82 -12.58 -9.53
C GLU A 159 3.76 -11.25 -8.79
N PHE A 160 4.77 -10.98 -7.96
CA PHE A 160 4.81 -9.81 -7.10
C PHE A 160 5.06 -8.52 -7.90
N GLY A 161 5.95 -8.54 -8.90
CA GLY A 161 6.22 -7.37 -9.75
C GLY A 161 4.98 -6.89 -10.51
N PRO A 162 4.27 -7.75 -11.25
CA PRO A 162 3.01 -7.37 -11.90
C PRO A 162 1.91 -6.95 -10.93
N PHE A 163 1.85 -7.57 -9.74
CA PHE A 163 0.95 -7.14 -8.68
C PHE A 163 1.23 -5.69 -8.25
N LEU A 164 2.49 -5.34 -7.99
CA LEU A 164 2.90 -3.98 -7.63
C LEU A 164 2.63 -2.99 -8.76
N ALA A 165 2.92 -3.36 -10.02
CA ALA A 165 2.66 -2.51 -11.18
C ALA A 165 1.17 -2.18 -11.34
N ARG A 166 0.28 -3.19 -11.20
CA ARG A 166 -1.17 -2.99 -11.23
C ARG A 166 -1.62 -2.07 -10.11
N SER A 167 -1.17 -2.34 -8.88
CA SER A 167 -1.49 -1.53 -7.70
C SER A 167 -1.08 -0.06 -7.89
N LEU A 168 0.13 0.18 -8.42
CA LEU A 168 0.65 1.52 -8.70
C LEU A 168 -0.20 2.29 -9.73
N GLY A 169 -0.84 1.59 -10.66
CA GLY A 169 -1.69 2.18 -11.72
C GLY A 169 -2.88 2.96 -11.21
N PHE A 170 -3.40 2.60 -10.04
CA PHE A 170 -4.61 3.19 -9.45
C PHE A 170 -4.31 4.18 -8.31
N THR A 171 -3.04 4.54 -8.12
CA THR A 171 -2.63 5.52 -7.11
C THR A 171 -2.56 6.93 -7.69
N SER A 172 -2.90 7.95 -6.89
CA SER A 172 -2.97 9.34 -7.39
C SER A 172 -1.61 10.07 -7.29
N ASN A 173 -0.92 9.98 -6.16
CA ASN A 173 0.34 10.67 -5.89
C ASN A 173 1.53 9.73 -6.00
N LEU A 174 1.41 8.47 -5.57
CA LEU A 174 2.50 7.50 -5.59
C LEU A 174 3.05 7.35 -7.02
N ARG A 175 4.37 7.49 -7.16
CA ARG A 175 5.12 7.43 -8.42
C ARG A 175 6.09 6.29 -8.47
N ASP A 176 6.74 5.97 -7.35
CA ASP A 176 7.86 5.04 -7.34
C ASP A 176 7.63 3.93 -6.30
N ILE A 177 7.89 2.69 -6.71
CA ILE A 177 7.94 1.52 -5.83
C ILE A 177 9.29 0.87 -6.02
N SER A 178 10.08 0.76 -4.95
CA SER A 178 11.32 -0.02 -4.96
C SER A 178 11.23 -1.22 -4.02
N VAL A 179 11.75 -2.36 -4.46
CA VAL A 179 11.84 -3.59 -3.68
C VAL A 179 13.29 -3.98 -3.54
N TYR A 180 13.72 -4.24 -2.32
CA TYR A 180 15.09 -4.60 -1.96
C TYR A 180 15.12 -5.97 -1.28
N LEU A 181 16.22 -6.68 -1.50
CA LEU A 181 16.67 -7.77 -0.64
C LEU A 181 18.00 -7.35 -0.03
N ASP A 182 18.00 -7.18 1.29
CA ASP A 182 19.06 -6.52 2.04
C ASP A 182 19.38 -5.15 1.41
N HIS A 183 20.54 -5.02 0.74
CA HIS A 183 21.00 -3.80 0.09
C HIS A 183 20.86 -3.85 -1.45
N HIS A 184 20.41 -4.97 -2.02
CA HIS A 184 20.25 -5.13 -3.47
C HIS A 184 18.85 -4.73 -3.91
N ARG A 185 18.75 -3.74 -4.81
CA ARG A 185 17.47 -3.36 -5.43
C ARG A 185 17.05 -4.39 -6.47
N LEU A 186 16.04 -5.18 -6.15
CA LEU A 186 15.53 -6.25 -7.01
C LEU A 186 14.56 -5.75 -8.06
N LEU A 187 13.74 -4.76 -7.72
CA LEU A 187 12.72 -4.21 -8.59
C LEU A 187 12.56 -2.73 -8.31
N ASN A 188 12.42 -1.92 -9.36
CA ASN A 188 11.93 -0.56 -9.26
C ASN A 188 10.88 -0.34 -10.33
N ILE A 189 9.72 0.22 -9.97
CA ILE A 189 8.66 0.61 -10.90
C ILE A 189 8.44 2.11 -10.72
N SER A 190 8.67 2.88 -11.77
CA SER A 190 8.43 4.33 -11.79
C SER A 190 7.25 4.66 -12.69
N LYS A 191 6.32 5.48 -12.22
CA LYS A 191 5.06 5.83 -12.90
C LYS A 191 5.03 7.31 -13.28
N LYS A 192 4.75 7.56 -14.56
CA LYS A 192 4.43 8.87 -15.12
C LYS A 192 2.97 8.88 -15.54
N MET A 193 2.27 9.97 -15.26
CA MET A 193 0.85 10.12 -15.61
C MET A 193 0.66 11.41 -16.38
N ARG A 194 -0.14 11.37 -17.43
CA ARG A 194 -0.60 12.59 -18.12
C ARG A 194 -1.78 13.21 -17.37
N GLU A 195 -2.08 14.46 -17.68
CA GLU A 195 -3.31 15.09 -17.20
C GLU A 195 -4.54 14.31 -17.69
N PRO A 196 -5.53 14.06 -16.80
CA PRO A 196 -6.80 13.47 -17.19
C PRO A 196 -7.50 14.30 -18.26
N ARG A 197 -8.15 13.63 -19.23
CA ARG A 197 -8.90 14.29 -20.30
C ARG A 197 -10.32 13.76 -20.35
N PRO A 198 -11.33 14.64 -20.48
CA PRO A 198 -12.72 14.20 -20.53
C PRO A 198 -12.99 13.33 -21.77
N MET A 199 -13.73 12.25 -21.57
CA MET A 199 -14.26 11.38 -22.61
C MET A 199 -15.66 11.85 -23.03
N THR A 200 -15.91 11.87 -24.34
CA THR A 200 -17.27 12.07 -24.86
C THR A 200 -18.11 10.83 -24.64
N LEU A 201 -19.18 10.96 -23.86
CA LEU A 201 -20.13 9.87 -23.61
C LEU A 201 -21.24 9.85 -24.68
N PRO A 202 -21.63 8.66 -25.17
CA PRO A 202 -22.76 8.54 -26.10
C PRO A 202 -24.07 9.02 -25.46
N LYS A 203 -24.88 9.78 -26.20
CA LYS A 203 -26.19 10.26 -25.72
C LYS A 203 -27.18 9.12 -25.40
N THR A 204 -26.96 7.94 -25.95
CA THR A 204 -27.78 6.73 -25.75
C THR A 204 -27.39 5.93 -24.51
N MET A 205 -26.30 6.30 -23.82
CA MET A 205 -25.82 5.57 -22.65
C MET A 205 -26.69 5.91 -21.43
N TYR A 206 -27.14 4.87 -20.73
CA TYR A 206 -27.83 5.01 -19.46
C TYR A 206 -26.83 5.41 -18.37
N MET A 207 -26.96 6.64 -17.86
CA MET A 207 -26.04 7.20 -16.87
C MET A 207 -26.43 6.88 -15.43
N THR A 208 -27.61 6.34 -15.20
CA THR A 208 -28.16 6.13 -13.86
C THR A 208 -28.19 4.65 -13.52
N SER A 209 -27.75 4.29 -12.32
CA SER A 209 -27.79 2.91 -11.84
C SER A 209 -29.24 2.41 -11.69
N PRO A 210 -29.50 1.08 -11.73
CA PRO A 210 -30.86 0.53 -11.64
C PRO A 210 -31.65 1.00 -10.41
N GLN A 211 -30.97 1.16 -9.26
CA GLN A 211 -31.57 1.65 -8.01
C GLN A 211 -31.59 3.18 -7.90
N LYS A 212 -31.12 3.90 -8.93
CA LYS A 212 -31.00 5.38 -8.97
C LYS A 212 -30.13 5.96 -7.86
N ILE A 213 -29.18 5.15 -7.36
CA ILE A 213 -28.23 5.56 -6.32
C ILE A 213 -27.06 6.33 -6.93
N PHE A 214 -26.59 5.92 -8.11
CA PHE A 214 -25.44 6.53 -8.78
C PHE A 214 -25.87 7.13 -10.11
N THR A 215 -25.38 8.35 -10.40
CA THR A 215 -25.55 9.01 -11.70
C THR A 215 -24.19 9.42 -12.24
N LEU A 216 -23.76 8.82 -13.34
CA LEU A 216 -22.52 9.15 -14.04
C LEU A 216 -22.60 10.55 -14.66
N LYS A 217 -21.67 11.43 -14.30
CA LYS A 217 -21.61 12.84 -14.73
C LYS A 217 -20.59 13.04 -15.83
N SER A 218 -19.40 12.49 -15.64
CA SER A 218 -18.31 12.54 -16.61
C SER A 218 -17.44 11.30 -16.48
N VAL A 219 -16.69 11.01 -17.53
CA VAL A 219 -15.62 10.03 -17.51
C VAL A 219 -14.35 10.73 -17.97
N ASP A 220 -13.28 10.62 -17.20
CA ASP A 220 -11.96 11.14 -17.55
C ASP A 220 -11.03 9.99 -17.91
N LEU A 221 -10.36 10.10 -19.04
CA LEU A 221 -9.31 9.17 -19.47
C LEU A 221 -7.95 9.70 -19.05
N GLN A 222 -7.14 8.81 -18.49
CA GLN A 222 -5.76 9.10 -18.15
C GLN A 222 -4.83 8.05 -18.73
N SER A 223 -3.77 8.52 -19.40
CA SER A 223 -2.69 7.66 -19.88
C SER A 223 -1.57 7.62 -18.86
N ILE A 224 -1.15 6.41 -18.53
CA ILE A 224 -0.11 6.11 -17.55
C ILE A 224 0.99 5.32 -18.26
N GLN A 225 2.24 5.73 -18.03
CA GLN A 225 3.43 4.99 -18.42
C GLN A 225 4.15 4.56 -17.17
N MET A 226 4.54 3.29 -17.09
CA MET A 226 5.41 2.79 -16.04
C MET A 226 6.68 2.24 -16.65
N ASP A 227 7.82 2.60 -16.08
CA ASP A 227 9.12 2.06 -16.43
C ASP A 227 9.57 1.17 -15.26
N ALA A 228 9.70 -0.12 -15.51
CA ALA A 228 10.10 -1.12 -14.53
C ALA A 228 11.53 -1.60 -14.82
N THR A 229 12.37 -1.63 -13.80
CA THR A 229 13.71 -2.24 -13.86
C THR A 229 13.78 -3.38 -12.86
N ARG A 230 14.30 -4.53 -13.30
CA ARG A 230 14.41 -5.73 -12.47
C ARG A 230 15.81 -6.29 -12.52
N MET A 231 16.33 -6.66 -11.35
CA MET A 231 17.56 -7.42 -11.23
C MET A 231 17.30 -8.88 -11.57
N GLU A 232 18.10 -9.43 -12.46
CA GLU A 232 18.11 -10.85 -12.80
C GLU A 232 19.44 -11.45 -12.36
N VAL A 233 19.36 -12.58 -11.68
CA VAL A 233 20.54 -13.31 -11.22
C VAL A 233 20.56 -14.66 -11.90
N SER A 234 21.61 -14.91 -12.69
CA SER A 234 21.83 -16.20 -13.31
C SER A 234 22.00 -17.28 -12.25
N ARG A 235 21.19 -18.35 -12.33
CA ARG A 235 21.26 -19.48 -11.40
C ARG A 235 22.59 -20.24 -11.48
N TRP A 236 23.29 -20.17 -12.61
CA TRP A 236 24.49 -20.95 -12.87
C TRP A 236 25.76 -20.14 -12.69
N THR A 237 25.78 -18.92 -13.23
CA THR A 237 26.98 -18.06 -13.24
C THR A 237 27.00 -17.04 -12.11
N ARG A 238 25.88 -16.86 -11.38
CA ARG A 238 25.65 -15.76 -10.43
C ARG A 238 25.85 -14.36 -11.04
N GLU A 239 25.90 -14.26 -12.36
CA GLU A 239 25.96 -12.98 -13.06
C GLU A 239 24.66 -12.21 -12.81
N VAL A 240 24.83 -10.92 -12.57
CA VAL A 240 23.73 -9.98 -12.33
C VAL A 240 23.52 -9.16 -13.58
N THR A 241 22.32 -9.22 -14.13
CA THR A 241 21.86 -8.37 -15.22
C THR A 241 20.67 -7.55 -14.77
N THR A 242 20.30 -6.54 -15.58
CA THR A 242 19.10 -5.74 -15.34
C THR A 242 18.23 -5.80 -16.57
N SER A 243 16.99 -6.26 -16.41
CA SER A 243 15.96 -6.13 -17.43
C SER A 243 15.17 -4.85 -17.21
N VAL A 244 14.79 -4.22 -18.32
CA VAL A 244 13.97 -3.00 -18.33
C VAL A 244 12.72 -3.30 -19.14
N THR A 245 11.56 -2.89 -18.63
CA THR A 245 10.27 -3.05 -19.30
C THR A 245 9.46 -1.79 -19.13
N THR A 246 8.84 -1.33 -20.22
CA THR A 246 7.88 -0.22 -20.17
C THR A 246 6.48 -0.75 -20.34
N ILE A 247 5.58 -0.32 -19.46
CA ILE A 247 4.17 -0.70 -19.43
C ILE A 247 3.34 0.56 -19.70
N PHE A 248 2.35 0.44 -20.59
CA PHE A 248 1.39 1.50 -20.83
C PHE A 248 0.02 1.05 -20.33
N LEU A 249 -0.59 1.87 -19.47
CA LEU A 249 -1.93 1.68 -18.95
C LEU A 249 -2.79 2.89 -19.35
N ARG A 250 -4.08 2.65 -19.57
CA ARG A 250 -5.08 3.71 -19.63
C ARG A 250 -6.12 3.41 -18.58
N THR A 251 -6.44 4.42 -17.78
CA THR A 251 -7.50 4.33 -16.79
C THR A 251 -8.66 5.24 -17.18
N ALA A 252 -9.87 4.80 -16.89
CA ALA A 252 -11.08 5.61 -17.01
C ALA A 252 -11.65 5.89 -15.62
N SER A 253 -11.76 7.16 -15.25
CA SER A 253 -12.33 7.60 -13.98
C SER A 253 -13.74 8.13 -14.23
N GLY A 254 -14.76 7.39 -13.78
CA GLY A 254 -16.14 7.81 -13.81
C GLY A 254 -16.50 8.62 -12.57
N ASN A 255 -16.86 9.89 -12.75
CA ASN A 255 -17.31 10.77 -11.68
C ASN A 255 -18.82 10.64 -11.53
N LEU A 256 -19.28 10.29 -10.33
CA LEU A 256 -20.65 9.87 -10.03
C LEU A 256 -21.25 10.78 -8.96
N ASP A 257 -22.45 11.28 -9.19
CA ASP A 257 -23.29 11.81 -8.12
C ASP A 257 -23.94 10.64 -7.38
N VAL A 258 -23.97 10.74 -6.05
CA VAL A 258 -24.52 9.71 -5.16
C VAL A 258 -25.78 10.25 -4.49
N LYS A 259 -26.88 9.49 -4.60
CA LYS A 259 -28.16 9.80 -3.96
C LYS A 259 -28.74 8.56 -3.31
N VAL A 260 -28.59 8.46 -2.00
CA VAL A 260 -29.17 7.36 -1.21
C VAL A 260 -30.44 7.80 -0.49
N SER A 261 -31.25 6.83 -0.06
CA SER A 261 -32.41 7.12 0.78
C SER A 261 -31.97 7.55 2.18
N LYS A 262 -32.82 8.31 2.89
CA LYS A 262 -32.54 8.70 4.29
C LYS A 262 -32.32 7.50 5.20
N GLN A 263 -33.08 6.42 4.97
CA GLN A 263 -32.93 5.17 5.72
C GLN A 263 -31.55 4.56 5.49
N PHE A 264 -31.11 4.45 4.23
CA PHE A 264 -29.81 3.90 3.90
C PHE A 264 -28.67 4.76 4.47
N ALA A 265 -28.79 6.09 4.38
CA ALA A 265 -27.82 7.01 4.98
C ALA A 265 -27.69 6.81 6.50
N ALA A 266 -28.83 6.74 7.20
CA ALA A 266 -28.86 6.53 8.65
C ALA A 266 -28.30 5.15 9.04
N ASP A 267 -28.60 4.11 8.27
CA ASP A 267 -28.03 2.78 8.50
C ASP A 267 -26.53 2.75 8.27
N MET A 268 -26.04 3.43 7.23
CA MET A 268 -24.61 3.56 6.95
C MET A 268 -23.91 4.31 8.08
N GLU A 269 -24.40 5.48 8.48
CA GLU A 269 -23.83 6.26 9.59
C GLU A 269 -23.84 5.49 10.91
N ARG A 270 -24.93 4.77 11.20
CA ARG A 270 -25.03 3.94 12.41
C ARG A 270 -23.96 2.85 12.45
N THR A 271 -23.73 2.18 11.32
CA THR A 271 -22.88 0.98 11.20
C THR A 271 -21.41 1.31 10.96
N THR A 272 -21.12 2.24 10.05
CA THR A 272 -19.75 2.57 9.63
C THR A 272 -19.21 3.84 10.28
N LYS A 273 -20.06 4.62 10.96
CA LYS A 273 -19.74 5.96 11.47
C LYS A 273 -19.41 6.98 10.37
N LYS A 274 -19.77 6.68 9.12
CA LYS A 274 -19.58 7.56 7.96
C LYS A 274 -20.92 7.86 7.30
N TYR A 275 -21.11 9.10 6.88
CA TYR A 275 -22.26 9.48 6.08
C TYR A 275 -21.97 9.19 4.59
N PRO A 276 -22.98 8.86 3.76
CA PRO A 276 -22.80 8.64 2.33
C PRO A 276 -22.29 9.91 1.64
N PRO A 277 -21.20 9.82 0.86
CA PRO A 277 -20.67 10.99 0.19
C PRO A 277 -21.67 11.45 -0.88
N SER A 278 -21.72 12.74 -1.18
CA SER A 278 -22.59 13.29 -2.24
C SER A 278 -22.05 12.98 -3.65
N GLN A 279 -20.75 12.75 -3.76
CA GLN A 279 -20.05 12.45 -5.00
C GLN A 279 -19.01 11.36 -4.75
N THR A 280 -18.78 10.51 -5.75
CA THR A 280 -17.73 9.50 -5.70
C THR A 280 -17.12 9.32 -7.09
N ALA A 281 -15.93 8.75 -7.15
CA ALA A 281 -15.27 8.40 -8.40
C ALA A 281 -14.94 6.91 -8.40
N ILE A 282 -15.14 6.25 -9.54
CA ILE A 282 -14.71 4.87 -9.78
C ILE A 282 -13.68 4.90 -10.89
N GLN A 283 -12.55 4.24 -10.67
CA GLN A 283 -11.49 4.08 -11.67
C GLN A 283 -11.47 2.63 -12.15
N ILE A 284 -11.30 2.44 -13.45
CA ILE A 284 -11.10 1.15 -14.13
C ILE A 284 -9.95 1.24 -15.13
#